data_AF-A0A8C3KCX7-F1
#
_entry.id   AF-A0A8C3KCX7-F1
#
_cell.length_a   1.000
_cell.length_b   1.000
_cell.length_c   1.000
_cell.angle_alpha   90.00
_cell.angle_beta   90.00
_cell.angle_gamma   90.00
#
_symmetry.space_group_name_H-M   'P 1'
#
loop_
_entity.id
_entity.type
_entity.pdbx_description
1 polymer ?
#
loop_
_entity_poly.entity_id
_entity_poly.type
_entity_poly.pdbx_seq_one_letter_code
_entity_poly.pdbx_strand_id
1 'polypeptide(L)'
;MLQHPQVKGPGVGLLGYSKGADLSLAMAAFLKNITAVASLNGSVAITSIPLRYKDKTIPSLLFNKEKIKVIDSNILDYSDVALDAFQAPGNQSLIPLEKAEAQLLFIVGQEDHVLKSEYYATEVCKLLQAQGKENFQILSYPGTGHCFDPPYFPLYPIGNHPLFHKRALLGGEPVAYSKAQVHACNVRHTALNNQIP
;
A
#
# COMPACT_ATOMS: atom_id res chain seq x y z
N MET A 1 -15.57 -12.91 -9.56
CA MET A 1 -16.14 -12.74 -8.21
C MET A 1 -17.61 -12.34 -8.27
N LEU A 2 -17.96 -11.17 -8.82
CA LEU A 2 -19.35 -10.65 -8.83
C LEU A 2 -20.41 -11.51 -9.54
N GLN A 3 -20.02 -12.45 -10.39
CA GLN A 3 -20.94 -13.40 -11.04
C GLN A 3 -21.23 -14.63 -10.18
N HIS A 4 -20.56 -14.79 -9.03
CA HIS A 4 -20.74 -15.95 -8.16
C HIS A 4 -21.99 -15.77 -7.28
N PRO A 5 -22.89 -16.77 -7.19
CA PRO A 5 -24.19 -16.61 -6.52
C PRO A 5 -24.11 -16.35 -5.01
N GLN A 6 -22.98 -16.67 -4.38
CA GLN A 6 -22.75 -16.42 -2.94
C GLN A 6 -22.05 -15.08 -2.66
N VAL A 7 -21.85 -14.23 -3.67
CA VAL A 7 -21.28 -12.89 -3.51
C VAL A 7 -22.41 -11.86 -3.56
N LYS A 8 -22.58 -11.09 -2.48
CA LYS A 8 -23.70 -10.15 -2.32
C LYS A 8 -23.74 -9.06 -3.40
N GLY A 9 -22.59 -8.55 -3.85
CA GLY A 9 -22.53 -7.41 -4.78
C GLY A 9 -23.03 -6.10 -4.15
N PRO A 10 -23.24 -5.02 -4.92
CA PRO A 10 -23.04 -4.88 -6.37
C PRO A 10 -21.57 -4.73 -6.80
N GLY A 11 -20.67 -4.49 -5.84
CA GLY A 11 -19.23 -4.40 -6.04
C GLY A 11 -18.45 -5.27 -5.07
N VAL A 12 -17.12 -5.16 -5.13
CA VAL A 12 -16.19 -5.92 -4.27
C VAL A 12 -15.25 -4.98 -3.53
N GLY A 13 -14.95 -5.32 -2.28
CA GLY A 13 -13.85 -4.74 -1.54
C GLY A 13 -12.53 -5.41 -1.93
N LEU A 14 -11.45 -4.63 -2.00
CA LEU A 14 -10.10 -5.12 -2.24
C LEU A 14 -9.25 -4.91 -0.99
N LEU A 15 -8.50 -5.95 -0.63
CA LEU A 15 -7.47 -5.88 0.41
C LEU A 15 -6.13 -6.14 -0.25
N GLY A 16 -5.25 -5.15 -0.22
CA GLY A 16 -3.93 -5.23 -0.83
C GLY A 16 -2.84 -4.97 0.20
N TYR A 17 -1.75 -5.74 0.11
CA TYR A 17 -0.56 -5.60 0.93
C TYR A 17 0.67 -5.39 0.05
N SER A 18 1.52 -4.42 0.39
CA SER A 18 2.77 -4.15 -0.35
C SER A 18 2.48 -3.92 -1.84
N LYS A 19 3.10 -4.68 -2.76
CA LYS A 19 2.76 -4.65 -4.20
C LYS A 19 1.27 -4.94 -4.47
N GLY A 20 0.63 -5.81 -3.69
CA GLY A 20 -0.82 -6.06 -3.84
C GLY A 20 -1.68 -4.82 -3.55
N ALA A 21 -1.17 -3.89 -2.75
CA ALA A 21 -1.86 -2.63 -2.46
C ALA A 21 -1.81 -1.67 -3.65
N ASP A 22 -0.66 -1.52 -4.31
CA ASP A 22 -0.56 -0.68 -5.52
C ASP A 22 -1.45 -1.22 -6.66
N LEU A 23 -1.57 -2.54 -6.79
CA LEU A 23 -2.50 -3.17 -7.73
C LEU A 23 -3.96 -2.93 -7.35
N SER A 24 -4.31 -3.05 -6.07
CA SER A 24 -5.70 -2.81 -5.60
C SER A 24 -6.12 -1.36 -5.82
N LEU A 25 -5.21 -0.42 -5.57
CA LEU A 25 -5.38 1.01 -5.84
C LEU A 25 -5.56 1.28 -7.34
N ALA A 26 -4.75 0.65 -8.19
CA ALA A 26 -4.89 0.78 -9.64
C ALA A 26 -6.20 0.15 -10.16
N MET A 27 -6.62 -0.98 -9.60
CA MET A 27 -7.92 -1.58 -9.90
C MET A 27 -9.07 -0.62 -9.56
N ALA A 28 -9.03 0.05 -8.41
CA ALA A 28 -10.04 1.05 -8.05
C ALA A 28 -10.05 2.27 -8.98
N ALA A 29 -8.90 2.65 -9.54
CA ALA A 29 -8.81 3.78 -10.48
C ALA A 29 -9.29 3.44 -11.91
N PHE A 30 -9.25 2.16 -12.31
CA PHE A 30 -9.48 1.74 -13.70
C PHE A 30 -10.65 0.80 -13.94
N LEU A 31 -11.07 0.05 -12.93
CA LEU A 31 -12.14 -0.93 -13.01
C LEU A 31 -13.42 -0.39 -12.38
N LYS A 32 -14.56 -0.89 -12.86
CA LYS A 32 -15.86 -0.63 -12.25
C LYS A 32 -16.12 -1.63 -11.12
N ASN A 33 -17.10 -1.29 -10.27
CA ASN A 33 -17.63 -2.17 -9.20
C ASN A 33 -16.60 -2.51 -8.11
N ILE A 34 -15.64 -1.63 -7.87
CA ILE A 34 -14.81 -1.66 -6.65
C ILE A 34 -15.45 -0.69 -5.66
N THR A 35 -15.90 -1.20 -4.51
CA THR A 35 -16.58 -0.37 -3.50
C THR A 35 -15.60 0.19 -2.49
N ALA A 36 -14.63 -0.63 -2.07
CA ALA A 36 -13.66 -0.30 -1.03
C ALA A 36 -12.26 -0.81 -1.40
N VAL A 37 -11.22 -0.11 -0.95
CA VAL A 37 -9.84 -0.60 -0.95
C VAL A 37 -9.22 -0.38 0.43
N ALA A 38 -8.69 -1.45 1.02
CA ALA A 38 -7.77 -1.37 2.15
C ALA A 38 -6.34 -1.62 1.63
N SER A 39 -5.50 -0.59 1.66
CA SER A 39 -4.11 -0.58 1.20
C SER A 39 -3.17 -0.64 2.41
N LEU A 40 -2.48 -1.77 2.60
CA LEU A 40 -1.57 -2.00 3.72
C LEU A 40 -0.13 -1.85 3.22
N ASN A 41 0.60 -0.85 3.73
CA ASN A 41 1.98 -0.53 3.32
C ASN A 41 2.17 -0.54 1.80
N GLY A 42 1.22 0.06 1.11
CA GLY A 42 1.22 0.17 -0.34
C GLY A 42 2.00 1.38 -0.84
N SER A 43 2.59 1.24 -2.02
CA SER A 43 2.91 2.43 -2.82
C SER A 43 1.63 2.96 -3.49
N VAL A 44 1.63 4.26 -3.78
CA VAL A 44 0.60 4.93 -4.60
C VAL A 44 1.07 5.13 -6.04
N ALA A 45 2.26 4.58 -6.35
CA ALA A 45 2.85 4.54 -7.68
C ALA A 45 3.08 3.09 -8.09
N ILE A 46 3.07 2.83 -9.40
CA ILE A 46 3.43 1.52 -9.93
C ILE A 46 4.92 1.31 -9.76
N THR A 47 5.31 0.26 -9.04
CA THR A 47 6.71 -0.09 -8.82
C THR A 47 7.10 -1.36 -9.58
N SER A 48 8.41 -1.52 -9.87
CA SER A 48 9.04 -2.73 -10.44
C SER A 48 8.68 -3.09 -11.88
N ILE A 49 7.39 -3.27 -12.19
CA ILE A 49 6.88 -3.70 -13.50
C ILE A 49 5.82 -2.70 -13.96
N PRO A 50 5.93 -2.13 -15.18
CA PRO A 50 4.90 -1.27 -15.73
C PRO A 50 3.52 -1.93 -15.72
N LEU A 51 2.49 -1.18 -15.35
CA LEU A 51 1.12 -1.66 -15.34
C LEU A 51 0.47 -1.31 -16.67
N ARG A 52 -0.14 -2.31 -17.33
CA ARG A 52 -0.91 -2.12 -18.56
C ARG A 52 -2.37 -2.48 -18.35
N TYR A 53 -3.27 -1.58 -18.75
CA TYR A 53 -4.71 -1.84 -18.80
C TYR A 53 -5.29 -1.27 -20.09
N LYS A 54 -5.72 -2.16 -20.99
CA LYS A 54 -6.15 -1.81 -22.35
C LYS A 54 -5.06 -1.04 -23.11
N ASP A 55 -5.38 0.19 -23.51
CA ASP A 55 -4.53 1.18 -24.20
C ASP A 55 -3.68 2.02 -23.22
N LYS A 56 -3.92 1.90 -21.91
CA LYS A 56 -3.20 2.68 -20.88
C LYS A 56 -1.99 1.91 -20.38
N THR A 57 -0.88 2.63 -20.21
CA THR A 57 0.34 2.12 -19.57
C THR A 57 0.78 3.11 -18.50
N ILE A 58 0.96 2.64 -17.27
CA ILE A 58 1.63 3.38 -16.21
C ILE A 58 3.06 2.81 -16.08
N PRO A 59 4.11 3.58 -16.42
CA PRO A 59 5.48 3.13 -16.24
C PRO A 59 5.79 2.86 -14.76
N SER A 60 6.73 1.94 -14.53
CA SER A 60 7.22 1.68 -13.18
C SER A 60 8.11 2.83 -12.70
N LEU A 61 7.92 3.21 -11.44
CA LEU A 61 8.83 4.05 -10.68
C LEU A 61 10.22 3.41 -10.66
N LEU A 62 11.23 4.22 -10.95
CA LEU A 62 12.62 3.77 -10.98
C LEU A 62 13.18 3.64 -9.57
N PHE A 63 14.20 2.78 -9.45
CA PHE A 63 14.93 2.55 -8.22
C PHE A 63 16.37 3.07 -8.36
N ASN A 64 16.83 3.85 -7.39
CA ASN A 64 18.25 4.18 -7.24
C ASN A 64 18.89 3.26 -6.19
N LYS A 65 19.65 2.27 -6.66
CA LYS A 65 20.35 1.31 -5.80
C LYS A 65 21.49 1.92 -4.98
N GLU A 66 22.01 3.08 -5.36
CA GLU A 66 23.03 3.80 -4.59
C GLU A 66 22.47 4.32 -3.25
N LYS A 67 21.14 4.41 -3.12
CA LYS A 67 20.45 4.80 -1.88
C LYS A 67 20.21 3.63 -0.92
N ILE A 68 20.61 2.41 -1.27
CA ILE A 68 20.54 1.27 -0.35
C ILE A 68 21.49 1.54 0.82
N LYS A 69 20.97 1.47 2.05
CA LYS A 69 21.78 1.61 3.26
C LYS A 69 22.12 0.24 3.82
N VAL A 70 23.37 0.03 4.21
CA VAL A 70 23.81 -1.17 4.93
C VAL A 70 23.69 -0.89 6.42
N ILE A 71 22.82 -1.63 7.12
CA ILE A 71 22.57 -1.43 8.55
C ILE A 71 23.52 -2.27 9.40
N ASP A 72 23.75 -3.52 9.01
CA ASP A 72 24.72 -4.44 9.59
C ASP A 72 25.10 -5.44 8.50
N SER A 73 26.38 -5.81 8.38
CA SER A 73 27.01 -6.84 7.53
C SER A 73 26.30 -7.25 6.22
N ASN A 74 25.06 -7.78 6.27
CA ASN A 74 24.24 -8.16 5.11
C ASN A 74 22.75 -7.76 5.19
N ILE A 75 22.34 -6.93 6.15
CA ILE A 75 20.98 -6.40 6.32
C ILE A 75 20.92 -5.02 5.67
N LEU A 76 20.01 -4.87 4.74
CA LEU A 76 19.88 -3.70 3.88
C LEU A 76 18.58 -2.95 4.18
N ASP A 77 18.62 -1.63 4.18
CA ASP A 77 17.44 -0.77 4.25
C ASP A 77 17.18 -0.18 2.86
N TYR A 78 15.94 -0.35 2.38
CA TYR A 78 15.50 0.02 1.04
C TYR A 78 14.53 1.20 1.02
N SER A 79 14.22 1.78 2.17
CA SER A 79 13.25 2.87 2.33
C SER A 79 13.48 4.05 1.36
N ASP A 80 14.74 4.34 1.03
CA ASP A 80 15.12 5.45 0.13
C ASP A 80 15.38 5.04 -1.33
N VAL A 81 15.21 3.77 -1.68
CA VAL A 81 15.61 3.23 -2.99
C VAL A 81 14.66 3.64 -4.10
N ALA A 82 13.35 3.71 -3.83
CA ALA A 82 12.38 4.24 -4.77
C ALA A 82 12.64 5.74 -5.02
N LEU A 83 12.66 6.15 -6.29
CA LEU A 83 12.59 7.58 -6.59
C LEU A 83 11.28 8.16 -6.06
N ASP A 84 11.25 9.47 -5.86
CA ASP A 84 10.04 10.14 -5.40
C ASP A 84 9.04 10.25 -6.55
N ALA A 85 7.90 9.56 -6.43
CA ALA A 85 6.87 9.51 -7.44
C ALA A 85 6.14 10.86 -7.63
N PHE A 86 6.16 11.74 -6.63
CA PHE A 86 5.54 13.07 -6.68
C PHE A 86 6.48 14.15 -7.21
N GLN A 87 7.79 13.85 -7.28
CA GLN A 87 8.80 14.72 -7.88
C GLN A 87 9.26 14.20 -9.25
N ALA A 88 8.86 12.98 -9.64
CA ALA A 88 9.18 12.41 -10.92
C ALA A 88 8.53 13.22 -12.07
N PRO A 89 9.25 13.50 -13.18
CA PRO A 89 8.72 14.26 -14.29
C PRO A 89 7.37 13.73 -14.78
N GLY A 90 6.36 14.60 -14.78
CA GLY A 90 5.01 14.28 -15.27
C GLY A 90 4.22 13.29 -14.42
N ASN A 91 4.67 12.96 -13.20
CA ASN A 91 3.97 12.05 -12.28
C ASN A 91 3.56 10.71 -12.92
N GLN A 92 4.34 10.25 -13.91
CA GLN A 92 3.89 9.22 -14.85
C GLN A 92 3.66 7.86 -14.18
N SER A 93 4.33 7.58 -13.07
CA SER A 93 4.17 6.34 -12.31
C SER A 93 3.03 6.39 -11.29
N LEU A 94 2.45 7.57 -10.99
CA LEU A 94 1.37 7.69 -10.01
C LEU A 94 0.11 7.00 -10.53
N ILE A 95 -0.56 6.31 -9.61
CA ILE A 95 -1.89 5.76 -9.87
C ILE A 95 -2.89 6.94 -9.83
N PRO A 96 -3.77 7.08 -10.83
CA PRO A 96 -4.72 8.19 -10.90
C PRO A 96 -5.90 8.00 -9.93
N LEU A 97 -5.63 8.06 -8.63
CA LEU A 97 -6.60 7.82 -7.56
C LEU A 97 -7.73 8.84 -7.52
N GLU A 98 -7.57 9.99 -8.18
CA GLU A 98 -8.66 10.94 -8.39
C GLU A 98 -9.85 10.33 -9.15
N LYS A 99 -9.59 9.27 -9.94
CA LYS A 99 -10.62 8.55 -10.70
C LYS A 99 -11.30 7.46 -9.88
N ALA A 100 -10.75 7.10 -8.73
CA ALA A 100 -11.35 6.10 -7.87
C ALA A 100 -12.59 6.68 -7.18
N GLU A 101 -13.70 5.95 -7.32
CA GLU A 101 -14.96 6.18 -6.59
C GLU A 101 -15.05 5.34 -5.30
N ALA A 102 -14.19 4.32 -5.19
CA ALA A 102 -14.12 3.44 -4.02
C ALA A 102 -13.70 4.21 -2.76
N GLN A 103 -14.16 3.78 -1.59
CA GLN A 103 -13.62 4.25 -0.31
C GLN A 103 -12.21 3.72 -0.10
N LEU A 104 -11.26 4.59 0.21
CA LEU A 104 -9.84 4.25 0.31
C LEU A 104 -9.36 4.29 1.77
N LEU A 105 -8.98 3.14 2.31
CA LEU A 105 -8.35 3.05 3.62
C LEU A 105 -6.86 2.73 3.45
N PHE A 106 -6.00 3.66 3.84
CA PHE A 106 -4.56 3.45 3.90
C PHE A 106 -4.16 3.06 5.31
N ILE A 107 -3.52 1.91 5.46
CA ILE A 107 -2.96 1.41 6.71
C ILE A 107 -1.45 1.36 6.54
N VAL A 108 -0.73 2.14 7.34
CA VAL A 108 0.72 2.31 7.18
C VAL A 108 1.45 2.06 8.49
N GLY A 109 2.58 1.38 8.41
CA GLY A 109 3.57 1.28 9.47
C GLY A 109 4.58 2.41 9.33
N GLN A 110 4.88 3.09 10.44
CA GLN A 110 5.84 4.21 10.42
C GLN A 110 7.30 3.75 10.32
N GLU A 111 7.58 2.49 10.68
CA GLU A 111 8.90 1.87 10.61
C GLU A 111 9.03 0.97 9.37
N ASP A 112 8.33 1.28 8.28
CA ASP A 112 8.45 0.55 7.02
C ASP A 112 9.78 0.88 6.33
N HIS A 113 10.72 -0.08 6.38
CA HIS A 113 12.05 0.03 5.77
C HIS A 113 12.13 -0.55 4.34
N VAL A 114 10.99 -0.93 3.75
CA VAL A 114 10.90 -1.39 2.35
C VAL A 114 10.39 -0.27 1.46
N LEU A 115 9.38 0.48 1.93
CA LEU A 115 8.76 1.59 1.23
C LEU A 115 8.50 2.74 2.20
N LYS A 116 8.50 3.99 1.72
CA LYS A 116 8.01 5.14 2.50
C LYS A 116 6.48 5.16 2.54
N SER A 117 5.86 4.13 3.12
CA SER A 117 4.42 3.91 3.10
C SER A 117 3.63 5.10 3.67
N GLU A 118 4.04 5.65 4.82
CA GLU A 118 3.39 6.82 5.41
C GLU A 118 3.50 8.08 4.55
N TYR A 119 4.69 8.31 3.96
CA TYR A 119 4.90 9.43 3.04
C TYR A 119 3.98 9.32 1.82
N TYR A 120 3.94 8.15 1.17
CA TYR A 120 3.09 7.92 0.01
C TYR A 120 1.60 8.12 0.31
N ALA A 121 1.12 7.56 1.42
CA ALA A 121 -0.27 7.73 1.84
C ALA A 121 -0.59 9.21 2.14
N THR A 122 0.28 9.88 2.88
CA THR A 122 0.08 11.29 3.27
C THR A 122 0.02 12.21 2.06
N GLU A 123 0.98 12.09 1.13
CA GLU A 123 1.03 12.93 -0.05
C GLU A 123 -0.14 12.67 -0.99
N VAL A 124 -0.55 11.42 -1.20
CA VAL A 124 -1.72 11.15 -2.05
C VAL A 124 -3.01 11.66 -1.42
N CYS A 125 -3.17 11.56 -0.10
CA CYS A 125 -4.33 12.10 0.60
C CYS A 125 -4.40 13.63 0.51
N LYS A 126 -3.26 14.33 0.57
CA LYS A 126 -3.22 15.79 0.31
C LYS A 126 -3.71 16.12 -1.11
N LEU A 127 -3.26 15.36 -2.11
CA LEU A 127 -3.70 15.55 -3.51
C LEU A 127 -5.21 15.29 -3.67
N LEU A 128 -5.71 14.19 -3.09
CA LEU A 128 -7.13 13.86 -3.12
C LEU A 128 -7.96 14.94 -2.42
N GLN A 129 -7.54 15.41 -1.25
CA GLN A 129 -8.20 16.50 -0.52
C GLN A 129 -8.24 17.79 -1.35
N ALA A 130 -7.13 18.17 -2.00
CA ALA A 130 -7.07 19.36 -2.84
C ALA A 130 -8.01 19.28 -4.06
N GLN A 131 -8.44 18.08 -4.44
CA GLN A 131 -9.41 17.84 -5.50
C GLN A 131 -10.84 17.64 -4.98
N GLY A 132 -11.08 17.89 -3.69
CA GLY A 132 -12.41 17.80 -3.06
C GLY A 132 -12.87 16.37 -2.79
N LYS A 133 -11.97 15.39 -2.77
CA LYS A 133 -12.30 14.01 -2.38
C LYS A 133 -12.36 13.90 -0.87
N GLU A 134 -13.31 13.11 -0.38
CA GLU A 134 -13.50 12.84 1.06
C GLU A 134 -13.58 11.33 1.36
N ASN A 135 -13.54 10.48 0.31
CA ASN A 135 -13.66 9.03 0.38
C ASN A 135 -12.34 8.34 0.74
N PHE A 136 -11.58 8.87 1.70
CA PHE A 136 -10.33 8.26 2.14
C PHE A 136 -10.04 8.45 3.63
N GLN A 137 -9.24 7.54 4.19
CA GLN A 137 -8.73 7.59 5.56
C GLN A 137 -7.30 7.03 5.62
N ILE A 138 -6.46 7.61 6.48
CA ILE A 138 -5.15 7.07 6.85
C ILE A 138 -5.19 6.59 8.30
N LEU A 139 -4.59 5.42 8.54
CA LEU A 139 -4.23 4.93 9.87
C LEU A 139 -2.73 4.64 9.89
N SER A 140 -1.98 5.46 10.63
CA SER A 140 -0.56 5.27 10.88
C SER A 140 -0.32 4.53 12.20
N TYR A 141 0.55 3.53 12.17
CA TYR A 141 0.91 2.72 13.34
C TYR A 141 2.40 2.93 13.68
N PRO A 142 2.70 3.67 14.77
CA PRO A 142 4.07 3.81 15.28
C PRO A 142 4.65 2.44 15.67
N GLY A 143 5.96 2.25 15.46
CA GLY A 143 6.63 1.00 15.81
C GLY A 143 6.15 -0.23 15.02
N THR A 144 5.50 -0.01 13.86
CA THR A 144 5.05 -1.09 12.97
C THR A 144 5.81 -1.00 11.66
N GLY A 145 6.37 -2.13 11.24
CA GLY A 145 7.20 -2.21 10.03
C GLY A 145 6.40 -2.45 8.75
N HIS A 146 7.09 -2.98 7.74
CA HIS A 146 6.52 -3.34 6.46
C HIS A 146 5.46 -4.43 6.58
N CYS A 147 5.55 -5.33 7.56
CA CYS A 147 4.65 -6.48 7.65
C CYS A 147 3.32 -6.11 8.30
N PHE A 148 2.20 -6.66 7.80
CA PHE A 148 0.88 -6.58 8.42
C PHE A 148 0.18 -7.93 8.31
N ASP A 149 0.71 -8.91 9.04
CA ASP A 149 0.14 -10.25 9.10
C ASP A 149 -1.15 -10.27 9.95
N PRO A 150 -1.94 -11.36 9.88
CA PRO A 150 -3.08 -11.54 10.76
C PRO A 150 -2.69 -11.44 12.26
N PRO A 151 -3.66 -11.13 13.14
CA PRO A 151 -3.39 -11.00 14.57
C PRO A 151 -2.58 -12.17 15.14
N TYR A 152 -1.62 -11.84 16.00
CA TYR A 152 -0.76 -12.76 16.74
C TYR A 152 0.28 -13.52 15.90
N PHE A 153 0.41 -13.22 14.61
CA PHE A 153 1.59 -13.65 13.85
C PHE A 153 2.86 -13.01 14.45
N PRO A 154 3.96 -13.77 14.58
CA PRO A 154 5.18 -13.23 15.16
C PRO A 154 5.79 -12.16 14.25
N LEU A 155 6.35 -11.11 14.87
CA LEU A 155 7.13 -10.11 14.16
C LEU A 155 8.40 -10.75 13.58
N TYR A 156 8.71 -10.40 12.33
CA TYR A 156 10.00 -10.68 11.70
C TYR A 156 10.58 -9.33 11.20
N PRO A 157 11.41 -8.65 12.01
CA PRO A 157 11.90 -7.32 11.67
C PRO A 157 12.96 -7.36 10.54
N ILE A 158 13.47 -8.55 10.23
CA ILE A 158 14.40 -8.81 9.13
C ILE A 158 13.84 -9.96 8.31
N GLY A 159 13.82 -9.80 6.99
CA GLY A 159 13.38 -10.83 6.05
C GLY A 159 14.06 -10.66 4.69
N ASN A 160 13.57 -11.36 3.67
CA ASN A 160 14.07 -11.15 2.31
C ASN A 160 13.28 -10.03 1.65
N HIS A 161 13.96 -9.09 1.01
CA HIS A 161 13.29 -8.06 0.21
C HIS A 161 12.47 -8.73 -0.91
N PRO A 162 11.17 -8.38 -1.07
CA PRO A 162 10.30 -9.03 -2.04
C PRO A 162 10.83 -9.02 -3.48
N LEU A 163 11.45 -7.89 -3.88
CA LEU A 163 12.04 -7.71 -5.21
C LEU A 163 13.52 -8.14 -5.34
N PHE A 164 14.39 -7.73 -4.41
CA PHE A 164 15.84 -7.91 -4.57
C PHE A 164 16.35 -9.25 -4.03
N HIS A 165 15.53 -9.99 -3.30
CA HIS A 165 15.88 -11.30 -2.70
C HIS A 165 17.15 -11.27 -1.83
N LYS A 166 17.46 -10.11 -1.23
CA LYS A 166 18.52 -9.92 -0.23
C LYS A 166 17.90 -9.70 1.14
N ARG A 167 18.67 -9.95 2.20
CA ARG A 167 18.20 -9.65 3.56
C ARG A 167 17.95 -8.16 3.73
N ALA A 168 16.78 -7.84 4.23
CA ALA A 168 16.26 -6.49 4.36
C ALA A 168 15.74 -6.26 5.77
N LEU A 169 15.93 -5.05 6.26
CA LEU A 169 15.19 -4.53 7.39
C LEU A 169 13.74 -4.33 6.93
N LEU A 170 12.81 -4.95 7.63
CA LEU A 170 11.36 -4.77 7.45
C LEU A 170 10.80 -3.87 8.55
N GLY A 171 11.49 -3.75 9.68
CA GLY A 171 11.15 -2.87 10.80
C GLY A 171 10.06 -3.40 11.71
N GLY A 172 9.69 -2.56 12.68
CA GLY A 172 8.68 -2.83 13.69
C GLY A 172 9.24 -3.29 15.04
N GLU A 173 8.44 -3.05 16.07
CA GLU A 173 8.70 -3.40 17.47
C GLU A 173 7.64 -4.39 17.96
N PRO A 174 8.00 -5.49 18.68
CA PRO A 174 7.08 -6.60 18.93
C PRO A 174 5.73 -6.20 19.52
N VAL A 175 5.72 -5.33 20.54
CA VAL A 175 4.50 -4.91 21.24
C VAL A 175 3.65 -3.98 20.37
N ALA A 176 4.28 -3.05 19.67
CA ALA A 176 3.58 -2.08 18.83
C ALA A 176 2.98 -2.78 17.60
N TYR A 177 3.77 -3.62 16.94
CA TYR A 177 3.33 -4.48 15.83
C TYR A 177 2.15 -5.36 16.23
N SER A 178 2.23 -6.06 17.37
CA SER A 178 1.13 -6.93 17.83
C SER A 178 -0.19 -6.17 18.02
N LYS A 179 -0.14 -4.98 18.63
CA LYS A 179 -1.32 -4.11 18.79
C LYS A 179 -1.84 -3.61 17.45
N ALA A 180 -0.94 -3.23 16.54
CA ALA A 180 -1.28 -2.77 15.21
C ALA A 180 -1.99 -3.86 14.39
N GLN A 181 -1.54 -5.11 14.42
CA GLN A 181 -2.19 -6.23 13.74
C GLN A 181 -3.65 -6.40 14.19
N VAL A 182 -3.89 -6.40 15.51
CA VAL A 182 -5.24 -6.57 16.09
C VAL A 182 -6.15 -5.42 15.64
N HIS A 183 -5.68 -4.18 15.79
CA HIS A 183 -6.47 -3.02 15.43
C HIS A 183 -6.73 -2.93 13.91
N ALA A 184 -5.68 -3.08 13.10
CA ALA A 184 -5.79 -3.09 11.63
C ALA A 184 -6.71 -4.20 11.14
N CYS A 185 -6.71 -5.38 11.78
CA CYS A 185 -7.60 -6.46 11.44
C CYS A 185 -9.08 -6.12 11.68
N ASN A 186 -9.38 -5.45 12.79
CA ASN A 186 -10.73 -5.01 13.09
C ASN A 186 -11.18 -3.89 12.13
N VAL A 187 -10.33 -2.89 11.89
CA VAL A 187 -10.67 -1.78 10.99
C VAL A 187 -10.88 -2.28 9.57
N ARG A 188 -9.99 -3.11 9.01
CA ARG A 188 -10.16 -3.61 7.64
C ARG A 188 -11.45 -4.41 7.47
N HIS A 189 -11.83 -5.20 8.48
CA HIS A 189 -13.08 -5.95 8.47
C HIS A 189 -14.28 -4.99 8.42
N THR A 190 -14.29 -3.97 9.28
CA THR A 190 -15.34 -2.94 9.31
C THR A 190 -15.39 -2.14 8.00
N ALA A 191 -14.25 -1.70 7.49
CA ALA A 191 -14.16 -0.89 6.28
C ALA A 191 -14.65 -1.64 5.03
N LEU A 192 -14.37 -2.95 4.92
CA LEU A 192 -14.78 -3.76 3.79
C LEU A 192 -16.23 -4.27 3.91
N ASN A 193 -16.76 -4.45 5.12
CA ASN A 193 -18.12 -4.95 5.34
C ASN A 193 -19.19 -3.86 5.41
N ASN A 194 -18.89 -2.67 5.92
CA ASN A 194 -19.87 -1.60 6.07
C ASN A 194 -20.20 -0.86 4.75
N GLN A 195 -19.66 -1.33 3.62
CA GLN A 195 -19.86 -0.73 2.29
C GLN A 195 -20.76 -1.55 1.36
N ILE A 196 -21.51 -2.49 1.94
CA ILE A 196 -22.61 -3.14 1.25
C ILE A 196 -23.84 -2.93 2.13
N PRO A 197 -24.78 -2.03 1.77
CA PRO A 197 -26.07 -1.92 2.48
C PRO A 197 -26.74 -3.30 2.59
#